data_AF-A0A353FLD4-F1
#
_entry.id   AF-A0A353FLD4-F1
#
_cell.length_a   1.000
_cell.length_b   1.000
_cell.length_c   1.000
_cell.angle_alpha   90.00
_cell.angle_beta   90.00
_cell.angle_gamma   90.00
#
_symmetry.space_group_name_H-M   'P 1'
#
loop_
_entity.id
_entity.type
_entity.pdbx_description
1 polymer ?
#
loop_
_entity_poly.entity_id
_entity_poly.type
_entity_poly.pdbx_seq_one_letter_code
_entity_poly.pdbx_strand_id
1 'polypeptide(L)'
;EATADIPTTPKTVETPLGPCEGIELSSRTSLVPVLRAGLGMTEALSRLLPEADIRHLGYARNETTLEPEIYYSPATPNPAPDLALVLDPMLATGGSACDAVQVVKEWGATEVRFLGILGAPEGVEKLSATHPDVAIFLCGIDHQLNEKGYILPGLGDAGDRQFST
;
A
#
# COMPACT_ATOMS: atom_id res chain seq x y z
N GLU A 1 8.03 10.15 -5.45
CA GLU A 1 8.31 8.76 -5.89
C GLU A 1 7.04 7.99 -6.24
N ALA A 2 6.33 7.37 -5.30
CA ALA A 2 5.24 6.42 -5.59
C ALA A 2 4.00 7.00 -6.31
N THR A 3 3.93 8.32 -6.50
CA THR A 3 2.83 9.02 -7.19
C THR A 3 3.33 9.88 -8.36
N ALA A 4 4.62 9.81 -8.71
CA ALA A 4 5.26 10.76 -9.62
C ALA A 4 4.76 10.65 -11.08
N ASP A 5 4.25 9.48 -11.45
CA ASP A 5 3.84 9.08 -12.80
C ASP A 5 2.35 8.74 -12.89
N ILE A 6 1.54 9.16 -11.89
CA ILE A 6 0.08 8.99 -11.96
C ILE A 6 -0.45 9.77 -13.18
N PRO A 7 -1.28 9.16 -14.04
CA PRO A 7 -1.81 9.82 -15.23
C PRO A 7 -2.57 11.11 -14.91
N THR A 8 -2.38 12.10 -15.79
CA THR A 8 -3.05 13.40 -15.71
C THR A 8 -3.73 13.75 -17.03
N THR A 9 -4.82 14.52 -16.95
CA THR A 9 -5.49 15.12 -18.11
C THR A 9 -5.41 16.64 -18.06
N PRO A 10 -5.32 17.35 -19.21
CA PRO A 10 -5.45 18.80 -19.24
C PRO A 10 -6.76 19.28 -18.61
N LYS A 11 -6.69 20.35 -17.83
CA LYS A 11 -7.84 21.02 -17.23
C LYS A 11 -7.60 22.52 -17.20
N THR A 12 -8.48 23.27 -17.86
CA THR A 12 -8.51 24.73 -17.72
C THR A 12 -9.26 25.09 -16.44
N VAL A 13 -8.69 25.99 -15.64
CA VAL A 13 -9.31 26.54 -14.42
C VAL A 13 -9.48 28.04 -14.53
N GLU A 14 -10.54 28.57 -13.94
CA GLU A 14 -10.74 30.01 -13.83
C GLU A 14 -9.99 30.57 -12.62
N THR A 15 -9.07 31.48 -12.87
CA THR A 15 -8.39 32.25 -11.82
C THR A 15 -9.11 33.59 -11.60
N PRO A 16 -8.82 34.33 -10.52
CA PRO A 16 -9.35 35.68 -10.36
C PRO A 16 -9.01 36.67 -11.49
N LEU A 17 -8.05 36.32 -12.35
CA LEU A 17 -7.58 37.16 -13.46
C LEU A 17 -7.92 36.59 -14.85
N GLY A 18 -8.60 35.44 -14.92
CA GLY A 18 -9.00 34.78 -16.17
C GLY A 18 -8.61 33.29 -16.26
N PRO A 19 -8.87 32.64 -17.41
CA PRO A 19 -8.62 31.21 -17.60
C PRO A 19 -7.12 30.88 -17.60
N CYS A 20 -6.77 29.77 -16.97
CA CYS A 20 -5.41 29.25 -16.88
C CYS A 20 -5.41 27.75 -17.22
N GLU A 21 -4.47 27.34 -18.09
CA GLU A 21 -4.25 25.94 -18.43
C GLU A 21 -3.53 25.22 -17.27
N GLY A 22 -4.06 24.08 -16.87
CA GLY A 22 -3.48 23.22 -15.84
C GLY A 22 -3.70 21.74 -16.16
N ILE A 23 -3.50 20.91 -15.15
CA ILE A 23 -3.71 19.46 -15.23
C ILE A 23 -4.43 18.98 -13.97
N GLU A 24 -5.15 17.88 -14.09
CA GLU A 24 -5.72 17.13 -12.97
C GLU A 24 -5.38 15.65 -13.08
N LEU A 25 -5.43 14.93 -11.95
CA LEU A 25 -5.29 13.48 -11.95
C LEU A 25 -6.46 12.86 -12.72
N SER A 26 -6.16 11.88 -13.58
CA SER A 26 -7.17 11.17 -14.37
C SER A 26 -7.38 9.72 -13.94
N SER A 27 -6.82 9.32 -12.79
CA SER A 27 -6.84 7.95 -12.27
C SER A 27 -7.58 7.88 -10.95
N ARG A 28 -8.56 6.98 -10.82
CA ARG A 28 -9.22 6.70 -9.54
C ARG A 28 -8.26 5.93 -8.65
N THR A 29 -7.72 6.62 -7.65
CA THR A 29 -6.75 6.03 -6.73
C THR A 29 -7.42 5.57 -5.44
N SER A 30 -7.14 4.35 -4.99
CA SER A 30 -7.51 3.87 -3.65
C SER A 30 -6.26 3.71 -2.77
N LEU A 31 -6.33 4.21 -1.55
CA LEU A 31 -5.36 3.93 -0.48
C LEU A 31 -5.82 2.69 0.28
N VAL A 32 -4.98 1.66 0.32
CA VAL A 32 -5.33 0.36 0.89
C VAL A 32 -4.42 0.02 2.08
N PRO A 33 -4.67 0.59 3.27
CA PRO A 33 -3.88 0.26 4.45
C PRO A 33 -4.13 -1.16 4.95
N VAL A 34 -3.03 -1.89 5.12
CA VAL A 34 -2.98 -3.17 5.83
C VAL A 34 -3.02 -2.90 7.32
N LEU A 35 -4.10 -3.32 7.98
CA LEU A 35 -4.30 -3.09 9.40
C LEU A 35 -3.36 -3.97 10.23
N ARG A 36 -2.82 -3.47 11.35
CA ARG A 36 -3.03 -2.11 11.89
C ARG A 36 -1.99 -1.10 11.38
N ALA A 37 -0.76 -1.54 11.11
CA ALA A 37 0.39 -0.66 10.93
C ALA A 37 0.28 0.27 9.70
N GLY A 38 -0.41 -0.15 8.64
CA GLY A 38 -0.67 0.69 7.46
C GLY A 38 -1.42 1.99 7.76
N LEU A 39 -2.19 2.06 8.86
CA LEU A 39 -2.93 3.26 9.25
C LEU A 39 -2.02 4.48 9.49
N GLY A 40 -0.77 4.27 9.92
CA GLY A 40 0.18 5.37 10.12
C GLY A 40 0.59 6.09 8.85
N MET A 41 0.48 5.41 7.72
CA MET A 41 0.81 5.96 6.40
C MET A 41 -0.40 6.66 5.77
N THR A 42 -1.61 6.23 6.12
CA THR A 42 -2.86 6.69 5.50
C THR A 42 -3.08 8.19 5.65
N GLU A 43 -2.86 8.76 6.83
CA GLU A 43 -3.15 10.19 7.06
C GLU A 43 -2.28 11.11 6.20
N ALA A 44 -0.99 10.79 6.06
CA ALA A 44 -0.09 11.57 5.23
C ALA A 44 -0.48 11.47 3.75
N LEU A 45 -0.82 10.26 3.28
CA LEU A 45 -1.18 10.01 1.89
C LEU A 45 -2.55 10.58 1.53
N SER A 46 -3.53 10.57 2.43
CA SER A 46 -4.84 11.17 2.16
C SER A 46 -4.76 12.70 2.05
N ARG A 47 -3.81 13.35 2.73
CA ARG A 47 -3.54 14.78 2.54
C ARG A 47 -2.90 15.08 1.19
N LEU A 48 -2.07 14.16 0.67
CA LEU A 48 -1.43 14.29 -0.64
C LEU A 48 -2.39 13.97 -1.80
N LEU A 49 -3.26 12.98 -1.61
CA LEU A 49 -4.24 12.49 -2.56
C LEU A 49 -5.66 12.61 -1.96
N PRO A 50 -6.20 13.83 -1.84
CA PRO A 50 -7.46 14.07 -1.14
C PRO A 50 -8.68 13.43 -1.82
N GLU A 51 -8.58 13.11 -3.12
CA GLU A 51 -9.64 12.44 -3.88
C GLU A 51 -9.57 10.90 -3.79
N ALA A 52 -8.50 10.35 -3.20
CA ALA A 52 -8.36 8.91 -3.07
C ALA A 52 -9.30 8.35 -2.00
N ASP A 53 -10.01 7.27 -2.31
CA ASP A 53 -10.81 6.56 -1.33
C ASP A 53 -9.94 5.62 -0.49
N ILE A 54 -10.33 5.40 0.77
CA ILE A 54 -9.55 4.58 1.72
C ILE A 54 -10.27 3.26 1.96
N ARG A 55 -9.59 2.14 1.71
CA ARG A 55 -10.12 0.78 1.86
C ARG A 55 -9.24 -0.05 2.77
N HIS A 56 -9.75 -0.41 3.94
CA HIS A 56 -8.94 -1.11 4.95
C HIS A 56 -8.94 -2.61 4.69
N LEU A 57 -7.75 -3.25 4.76
CA LEU A 57 -7.63 -4.70 4.77
C LEU A 57 -7.09 -5.17 6.12
N GLY A 58 -7.78 -6.09 6.76
CA GLY A 58 -7.42 -6.63 8.06
C GLY A 58 -6.87 -8.04 7.96
N TYR A 59 -5.62 -8.23 8.39
CA TYR A 59 -4.96 -9.52 8.45
C TYR A 59 -4.60 -9.89 9.89
N ALA A 60 -4.85 -11.13 10.25
CA ALA A 60 -4.34 -11.73 11.47
C ALA A 60 -3.46 -12.91 11.08
N ARG A 61 -2.43 -13.19 11.88
CA ARG A 61 -1.64 -14.40 11.70
C ARG A 61 -2.41 -15.55 12.33
N ASN A 62 -2.67 -16.61 11.56
CA ASN A 62 -3.18 -17.85 12.12
C ASN A 62 -2.09 -18.48 13.01
N GLU A 63 -2.36 -18.69 14.29
CA GLU A 63 -1.37 -19.22 15.24
C GLU A 63 -0.98 -20.68 14.98
N THR A 64 -1.81 -21.42 14.25
CA THR A 64 -1.59 -22.83 13.92
C THR A 64 -0.84 -23.01 12.60
N THR A 65 -1.27 -22.34 11.52
CA THR A 65 -0.66 -22.47 10.18
C THR A 65 0.47 -21.47 9.95
N LEU A 66 0.52 -20.39 10.75
CA LEU A 66 1.39 -19.24 10.58
C LEU A 66 1.14 -18.44 9.30
N GLU A 67 0.07 -18.75 8.57
CA GLU A 67 -0.36 -18.04 7.37
C GLU A 67 -1.20 -16.80 7.72
N PRO A 68 -1.19 -15.77 6.88
CA PRO A 68 -2.09 -14.63 7.01
C PRO A 68 -3.55 -15.05 6.73
N GLU A 69 -4.46 -14.69 7.61
CA GLU A 69 -5.90 -14.82 7.42
C GLU A 69 -6.56 -13.44 7.39
N ILE A 70 -7.41 -13.22 6.39
CA ILE A 70 -8.19 -12.00 6.26
C ILE A 70 -9.33 -12.05 7.28
N TYR A 71 -9.29 -11.19 8.29
CA TYR A 71 -10.41 -11.00 9.21
C TYR A 71 -11.35 -9.87 8.76
N TYR A 72 -10.90 -8.98 7.87
CA TYR A 72 -11.70 -7.89 7.34
C TYR A 72 -11.28 -7.51 5.93
N SER A 73 -12.26 -7.48 5.02
CA SER A 73 -12.12 -6.91 3.69
C SER A 73 -13.45 -6.28 3.28
N PRO A 74 -13.48 -5.03 2.77
CA PRO A 74 -14.69 -4.42 2.25
C PRO A 74 -15.16 -5.17 1.00
N ALA A 75 -16.45 -5.00 0.68
CA ALA A 75 -16.99 -5.50 -0.58
C ALA A 75 -16.23 -4.91 -1.78
N THR A 76 -16.16 -5.68 -2.86
CA THR A 76 -15.53 -5.28 -4.11
C THR A 76 -16.05 -3.89 -4.55
N PRO A 77 -15.15 -2.90 -4.79
CA PRO A 77 -15.53 -1.60 -5.29
C PRO A 77 -16.29 -1.69 -6.60
N ASN A 78 -17.31 -0.85 -6.74
CA ASN A 78 -17.90 -0.53 -8.02
C ASN A 78 -18.12 0.99 -8.12
N PRO A 79 -17.39 1.68 -9.00
CA PRO A 79 -16.39 1.15 -9.94
C PRO A 79 -15.05 0.78 -9.24
N ALA A 80 -14.30 -0.14 -9.82
CA ALA A 80 -12.96 -0.55 -9.35
C ALA A 80 -11.95 0.63 -9.39
N PRO A 81 -10.92 0.65 -8.54
CA PRO A 81 -9.85 1.64 -8.68
C PRO A 81 -9.04 1.41 -9.95
N ASP A 82 -8.50 2.48 -10.52
CA ASP A 82 -7.49 2.37 -11.57
C ASP A 82 -6.12 2.10 -10.91
N LEU A 83 -5.79 2.86 -9.87
CA LEU A 83 -4.57 2.70 -9.09
C LEU A 83 -4.89 2.32 -7.65
N ALA A 84 -4.26 1.28 -7.12
CA ALA A 84 -4.34 0.94 -5.71
C ALA A 84 -2.96 0.98 -5.04
N LEU A 85 -2.87 1.77 -3.98
CA LEU A 85 -1.66 1.90 -3.16
C LEU A 85 -1.83 1.05 -1.90
N VAL A 86 -1.23 -0.14 -1.87
CA VAL A 86 -1.22 -1.01 -0.68
C VAL A 86 -0.20 -0.45 0.31
N LEU A 87 -0.67 -0.12 1.52
CA LEU A 87 0.14 0.55 2.55
C LEU A 87 0.43 -0.41 3.69
N ASP A 88 1.68 -0.84 3.82
CA ASP A 88 2.16 -1.62 4.95
C ASP A 88 3.61 -1.20 5.25
N PRO A 89 3.90 -0.62 6.43
CA PRO A 89 5.23 -0.09 6.71
C PRO A 89 6.33 -1.15 6.68
N MET A 90 6.01 -2.44 6.83
CA MET A 90 6.99 -3.52 6.99
C MET A 90 6.82 -4.61 5.93
N LEU A 91 7.73 -4.66 4.95
CA LEU A 91 7.80 -5.78 4.00
C LEU A 91 8.77 -6.85 4.53
N ALA A 92 8.32 -7.62 5.53
CA ALA A 92 9.14 -8.66 6.17
C ALA A 92 9.17 -9.96 5.36
N THR A 93 8.28 -10.91 5.62
CA THR A 93 8.21 -12.19 4.89
C THR A 93 7.48 -12.09 3.55
N GLY A 94 6.81 -10.97 3.28
CA GLY A 94 6.00 -10.75 2.07
C GLY A 94 4.63 -11.44 2.05
N GLY A 95 4.29 -12.26 3.05
CA GLY A 95 3.01 -13.00 3.06
C GLY A 95 1.76 -12.11 2.97
N SER A 96 1.56 -11.23 3.96
CA SER A 96 0.41 -10.32 3.99
C SER A 96 0.40 -9.36 2.80
N ALA A 97 1.57 -8.95 2.31
CA ALA A 97 1.70 -8.07 1.16
C ALA A 97 1.22 -8.74 -0.14
N CYS A 98 1.60 -9.99 -0.38
CA CYS A 98 1.11 -10.76 -1.52
C CYS A 98 -0.42 -10.91 -1.46
N ASP A 99 -0.95 -11.30 -0.30
CA ASP A 99 -2.39 -11.49 -0.15
C ASP A 99 -3.16 -10.17 -0.31
N ALA A 100 -2.65 -9.06 0.20
CA ALA A 100 -3.25 -7.74 0.03
C ALA A 100 -3.28 -7.31 -1.44
N VAL A 101 -2.16 -7.51 -2.15
CA VAL A 101 -2.09 -7.25 -3.58
C VAL A 101 -3.09 -8.13 -4.34
N GLN A 102 -3.19 -9.41 -4.00
CA GLN A 102 -4.12 -10.33 -4.64
C GLN A 102 -5.58 -9.88 -4.47
N VAL A 103 -6.00 -9.53 -3.26
CA VAL A 103 -7.35 -9.01 -2.97
C VAL A 103 -7.66 -7.76 -3.80
N VAL A 104 -6.70 -6.85 -3.89
CA VAL A 104 -6.87 -5.60 -4.64
C VAL A 104 -6.95 -5.84 -6.16
N LYS A 105 -6.22 -6.84 -6.68
CA LYS A 105 -6.39 -7.28 -8.08
C LYS A 105 -7.76 -7.91 -8.31
N GLU A 106 -8.26 -8.69 -7.36
CA GLU A 106 -9.62 -9.26 -7.41
C GLU A 106 -10.72 -8.18 -7.35
N TRP A 107 -10.43 -7.03 -6.76
CA TRP A 107 -11.29 -5.85 -6.85
C TRP A 107 -11.35 -5.24 -8.25
N GLY A 108 -10.44 -5.63 -9.15
CA GLY A 108 -10.34 -5.11 -10.51
C GLY A 108 -9.40 -3.93 -10.66
N ALA A 109 -8.48 -3.71 -9.71
CA ALA A 109 -7.45 -2.67 -9.84
C ALA A 109 -6.59 -2.92 -11.09
N THR A 110 -6.42 -1.90 -11.95
CA THR A 110 -5.61 -2.04 -13.17
C THR A 110 -4.13 -1.86 -12.90
N GLU A 111 -3.78 -1.09 -11.87
CA GLU A 111 -2.43 -0.89 -11.39
C GLU A 111 -2.37 -1.03 -9.86
N VAL A 112 -1.38 -1.75 -9.37
CA VAL A 112 -1.15 -1.94 -7.92
C VAL A 112 0.29 -1.58 -7.58
N ARG A 113 0.46 -0.78 -6.53
CA ARG A 113 1.76 -0.41 -5.98
C ARG A 113 1.80 -0.75 -4.50
N PHE A 114 2.87 -1.38 -4.06
CA PHE A 114 3.13 -1.60 -2.65
C PHE A 114 4.02 -0.48 -2.10
N LEU A 115 3.59 0.16 -1.02
CA LEU A 115 4.33 1.20 -0.32
C LEU A 115 4.65 0.71 1.10
N GLY A 116 5.94 0.68 1.44
CA GLY A 116 6.42 0.39 2.78
C GLY A 116 7.56 1.31 3.20
N ILE A 117 7.87 1.28 4.50
CA ILE A 117 8.98 2.06 5.07
C ILE A 117 10.25 1.21 5.03
N LEU A 118 10.18 -0.01 5.54
CA LEU A 118 11.32 -0.91 5.66
C LEU A 118 10.98 -2.29 5.12
N GLY A 119 11.85 -2.86 4.30
CA GLY A 119 11.71 -4.24 3.82
C GLY A 119 12.95 -5.09 4.12
N ALA A 120 12.80 -6.40 3.99
CA ALA A 120 13.90 -7.35 3.93
C ALA A 120 14.00 -7.96 2.52
N PRO A 121 15.19 -8.42 2.09
CA PRO A 121 15.38 -9.01 0.76
C PRO A 121 14.39 -10.16 0.49
N GLU A 122 14.10 -10.98 1.50
CA GLU A 122 13.18 -12.12 1.42
C GLU A 122 11.74 -11.69 1.09
N GLY A 123 11.29 -10.59 1.69
CA GLY A 123 9.95 -10.03 1.44
C GLY A 123 9.83 -9.40 0.05
N VAL A 124 10.87 -8.69 -0.38
CA VAL A 124 10.95 -8.11 -1.73
C VAL A 124 10.94 -9.22 -2.77
N GLU A 125 11.80 -10.23 -2.61
CA GLU A 125 11.90 -11.37 -3.54
C GLU A 125 10.56 -12.10 -3.64
N LYS A 126 9.92 -12.40 -2.51
CA LYS A 126 8.62 -13.07 -2.51
C LYS A 126 7.55 -12.25 -3.25
N LEU A 127 7.42 -10.96 -2.91
CA LEU A 127 6.41 -10.09 -3.52
C LEU A 127 6.64 -9.93 -5.03
N SER A 128 7.88 -9.70 -5.45
CA SER A 128 8.23 -9.60 -6.87
C SER A 128 8.05 -10.92 -7.62
N ALA A 129 8.29 -12.07 -6.99
CA ALA A 129 8.08 -13.37 -7.61
C ALA A 129 6.58 -13.71 -7.75
N THR A 130 5.77 -13.40 -6.75
CA THR A 130 4.32 -13.66 -6.77
C THR A 130 3.57 -12.67 -7.66
N HIS A 131 3.98 -11.40 -7.65
CA HIS A 131 3.32 -10.31 -8.37
C HIS A 131 4.35 -9.46 -9.13
N PRO A 132 4.92 -9.97 -10.25
CA PRO A 132 6.00 -9.30 -10.98
C PRO A 132 5.59 -7.98 -11.64
N ASP A 133 4.28 -7.73 -11.74
CA ASP A 133 3.65 -6.51 -12.26
C ASP A 133 3.48 -5.41 -11.19
N VAL A 134 3.77 -5.69 -9.92
CA VAL A 134 3.60 -4.73 -8.82
C VAL A 134 4.88 -3.95 -8.56
N ALA A 135 4.79 -2.64 -8.62
CA ALA A 135 5.88 -1.76 -8.20
C ALA A 135 5.98 -1.72 -6.67
N ILE A 136 7.20 -1.90 -6.15
CA ILE A 136 7.50 -1.89 -4.71
C ILE A 136 8.29 -0.63 -4.38
N PHE A 137 7.73 0.21 -3.51
CA PHE A 137 8.38 1.42 -3.00
C PHE A 137 8.72 1.23 -1.52
N LEU A 138 10.01 1.25 -1.20
CA LEU A 138 10.53 1.14 0.16
C LEU A 138 11.46 2.32 0.47
N CYS A 139 11.40 2.85 1.70
CA CYS A 139 12.37 3.86 2.14
C CYS A 139 13.74 3.24 2.50
N GLY A 140 13.77 1.96 2.87
CA GLY A 140 14.99 1.21 3.14
C GLY A 140 14.79 -0.29 2.99
N ILE A 141 15.90 -0.99 2.68
CA ILE A 141 15.98 -2.44 2.69
C ILE A 141 17.08 -2.81 3.68
N ASP A 142 16.71 -3.56 4.71
CA ASP A 142 17.60 -4.05 5.76
C ASP A 142 18.17 -5.43 5.38
N HIS A 143 18.92 -6.07 6.28
CA HIS A 143 19.83 -7.13 5.88
C HIS A 143 19.13 -8.47 5.60
N GLN A 144 18.25 -8.88 6.52
CA GLN A 144 17.64 -10.21 6.54
C GLN A 144 16.53 -10.27 7.58
N LEU A 145 15.80 -11.38 7.59
CA LEU A 145 14.93 -11.76 8.69
C LEU A 145 15.68 -12.58 9.77
N ASN A 146 15.16 -12.54 11.00
CA ASN A 146 15.49 -13.53 12.03
C ASN A 146 14.52 -14.71 12.02
N GLU A 147 14.75 -15.72 12.87
CA GLU A 147 13.92 -16.94 12.97
C GLU A 147 12.43 -16.67 13.30
N LYS A 148 12.12 -15.50 13.86
CA LYS A 148 10.75 -15.09 14.20
C LYS A 148 10.08 -14.26 13.10
N GLY A 149 10.79 -13.96 12.00
CA GLY A 149 10.28 -13.15 10.90
C GLY A 149 10.42 -11.64 11.10
N TYR A 150 11.21 -11.17 12.06
CA TYR A 150 11.54 -9.75 12.20
C TYR A 150 12.71 -9.36 11.31
N ILE A 151 12.62 -8.17 10.70
CA ILE A 151 13.70 -7.54 9.93
C ILE A 151 14.86 -7.16 10.86
N LEU A 152 16.10 -7.36 10.42
CA LEU A 152 17.34 -7.00 11.14
C LEU A 152 18.20 -5.99 10.36
N PRO A 153 18.72 -4.93 11.00
CA PRO A 153 18.52 -4.55 12.41
C PRO A 153 17.08 -4.12 12.75
N GLY A 154 16.31 -3.68 11.75
CA GLY A 154 14.89 -3.45 11.85
C GLY A 154 14.48 -2.36 12.83
N LEU A 155 13.18 -2.36 13.14
CA LEU A 155 12.57 -1.44 14.09
C LEU A 155 11.65 -2.13 15.11
N GLY A 156 11.65 -3.47 15.15
CA GLY A 156 10.70 -4.27 15.94
C GLY A 156 9.33 -4.33 15.27
N ASP A 157 8.27 -4.35 16.08
CA ASP A 157 6.89 -4.34 15.60
C ASP A 157 6.43 -2.89 15.31
N ALA A 158 6.11 -2.60 14.05
CA ALA A 158 5.69 -1.26 13.65
C ALA A 158 4.34 -0.86 14.25
N GLY A 159 3.38 -1.79 14.31
CA GLY A 159 2.04 -1.53 14.82
C GLY A 159 2.06 -1.24 16.30
N ASP A 160 2.74 -2.08 17.08
CA ASP A 160 2.84 -1.91 18.53
C ASP A 160 3.60 -0.64 18.91
N ARG A 161 4.68 -0.32 18.20
CA ARG A 161 5.40 0.95 18.41
C ARG A 161 4.58 2.17 18.05
N GLN A 162 3.76 2.09 17.00
CA GLN A 162 2.93 3.20 16.58
C GLN A 162 1.76 3.44 17.53
N PHE A 163 1.13 2.37 18.04
CA PHE A 163 -0.10 2.44 18.82
C PHE A 163 0.08 2.18 20.31
N SER A 164 1.32 1.95 20.77
CA SER A 164 1.64 1.64 22.17
C SER A 164 0.86 0.43 22.70
N THR A 165 0.85 -0.67 21.95
CA THR A 165 0.21 -1.95 22.33
C THR A 165 1.21 -3.04 22.68
#